data_AF-A0A1B6LSZ0-F1
#
_entry.id   AF-A0A1B6LSZ0-F1
#
_cell.length_a   1.000
_cell.length_b   1.000
_cell.length_c   1.000
_cell.angle_alpha   90.00
_cell.angle_beta   90.00
_cell.angle_gamma   90.00
#
_symmetry.space_group_name_H-M   'P 1'
#
loop_
_entity.id
_entity.type
_entity.pdbx_description
1 polymer ?
#
loop_
_entity_poly.entity_id
_entity_poly.type
_entity_poly.pdbx_seq_one_letter_code
_entity_poly.pdbx_strand_id
1 'polypeptide(L)'
;MRDRKPFKLKWILLPYNIAMAVLNLYIAFELFVGSTRLRYSYVCQPIRHISHKEELRIANAVWWYYFSKLLEFSDTFFFILRKKDKQLTFLHVYHHSTMFSLWWIGIKWVPSG
;
A
#
# COMPACT_ATOMS: atom_id res chain seq x y z
N MET A 1 20.06 -16.76 8.82
CA MET A 1 19.00 -17.45 9.61
C MET A 1 19.15 -18.98 9.66
N ARG A 2 20.07 -19.63 8.90
CA ARG A 2 20.12 -21.11 8.75
C ARG A 2 20.13 -21.87 10.09
N ASP A 3 20.91 -21.44 11.07
CA ASP A 3 21.10 -22.17 12.34
C ASP A 3 20.32 -21.61 13.55
N ARG A 4 19.38 -20.66 13.34
CA ARG A 4 18.58 -20.07 14.43
C ARG A 4 17.16 -20.62 14.50
N LYS A 5 16.57 -20.73 15.69
CA LYS A 5 15.16 -21.15 15.88
C LYS A 5 14.19 -20.10 15.30
N PRO A 6 13.04 -20.49 14.73
CA PRO A 6 12.07 -19.55 14.15
C PRO A 6 11.46 -18.66 15.23
N PHE A 7 11.35 -17.35 14.97
CA PHE A 7 10.74 -16.41 15.91
C PHE A 7 9.22 -16.60 15.98
N LYS A 8 8.65 -16.57 17.19
CA LYS A 8 7.20 -16.62 17.43
C LYS A 8 6.61 -15.20 17.44
N LEU A 9 6.49 -14.58 16.26
CA LEU A 9 6.04 -13.18 16.10
C LEU A 9 4.50 -13.03 15.99
N LYS A 10 3.70 -14.02 16.40
CA LYS A 10 2.23 -13.99 16.25
C LYS A 10 1.60 -12.75 16.89
N TRP A 11 2.07 -12.37 18.08
CA TRP A 11 1.56 -11.22 18.83
C TRP A 11 1.90 -9.85 18.20
N ILE A 12 2.93 -9.79 17.36
CA ILE A 12 3.28 -8.57 16.61
C ILE A 12 2.53 -8.54 15.26
N LEU A 13 2.37 -9.70 14.62
CA LEU A 13 1.66 -9.79 13.34
C LEU A 13 0.18 -9.44 13.45
N LEU A 14 -0.47 -9.77 14.57
CA LEU A 14 -1.90 -9.49 14.75
C LEU A 14 -2.21 -7.98 14.73
N PRO A 15 -1.61 -7.13 15.59
CA PRO A 15 -1.84 -5.70 15.54
C PRO A 15 -1.35 -5.08 14.25
N TYR A 16 -0.26 -5.59 13.66
CA TYR A 16 0.23 -5.15 12.35
C TYR A 16 -0.83 -5.35 11.25
N ASN A 17 -1.41 -6.56 11.14
CA ASN A 17 -2.44 -6.84 10.14
C ASN A 17 -3.71 -6.02 10.35
N ILE A 18 -4.10 -5.78 11.61
CA ILE A 18 -5.25 -4.93 11.95
C ILE A 18 -4.97 -3.47 11.55
N ALA A 19 -3.80 -2.94 11.89
CA ALA A 19 -3.41 -1.58 11.51
C ALA A 19 -3.40 -1.40 9.99
N MET A 20 -2.88 -2.39 9.25
CA MET A 20 -2.92 -2.42 7.80
C MET A 20 -4.34 -2.45 7.24
N ALA A 21 -5.23 -3.25 7.82
CA ALA A 21 -6.64 -3.30 7.41
C ALA A 21 -7.34 -1.96 7.63
N VAL A 22 -7.11 -1.30 8.77
CA VAL A 22 -7.67 0.02 9.07
C VAL A 22 -7.12 1.09 8.14
N LEU A 23 -5.81 1.07 7.86
CA LEU A 23 -5.18 2.01 6.93
C LEU A 23 -5.74 1.87 5.51
N ASN A 24 -5.88 0.63 5.02
CA ASN A 24 -6.47 0.38 3.70
C ASN A 24 -7.95 0.78 3.64
N LEU A 25 -8.72 0.60 4.72
CA LEU A 25 -10.11 1.07 4.81
C LEU A 25 -10.19 2.60 4.77
N TYR A 26 -9.30 3.29 5.49
CA TYR A 26 -9.20 4.74 5.46
C TYR A 26 -8.88 5.25 4.03
N ILE A 27 -7.89 4.66 3.36
CA ILE A 27 -7.53 5.01 1.97
C ILE A 27 -8.73 4.80 1.04
N ALA A 28 -9.40 3.65 1.14
CA ALA A 28 -10.57 3.34 0.32
C ALA A 28 -11.70 4.37 0.53
N PHE A 29 -11.94 4.77 1.77
CA PHE A 29 -12.93 5.80 2.09
C PHE A 29 -12.55 7.16 1.50
N GLU A 30 -11.30 7.60 1.66
CA GLU A 30 -10.80 8.87 1.13
C GLU A 30 -10.88 8.92 -0.41
N LEU A 31 -10.50 7.83 -1.09
CA LEU A 31 -10.60 7.73 -2.55
C LEU A 31 -12.06 7.72 -3.01
N PHE A 32 -12.95 7.03 -2.31
CA PHE A 32 -14.38 7.00 -2.64
C PHE A 32 -15.03 8.37 -2.46
N VAL A 33 -14.77 9.05 -1.35
CA VAL A 33 -15.31 10.39 -1.09
C VAL A 33 -14.73 11.41 -2.08
N GLY A 34 -13.42 11.37 -2.36
CA GLY A 34 -12.78 12.26 -3.32
C GLY A 34 -13.32 12.08 -4.74
N SER A 35 -13.37 10.83 -5.23
CA SER A 35 -13.85 10.51 -6.59
C SER A 35 -15.34 10.85 -6.80
N THR A 36 -16.19 10.59 -5.80
CA THR A 36 -17.62 10.92 -5.87
C THR A 36 -17.87 12.42 -5.85
N ARG A 37 -17.13 13.19 -5.04
CA ARG A 37 -17.24 14.65 -4.98
C ARG A 37 -16.75 15.34 -6.24
N LEU A 38 -15.66 14.84 -6.83
CA LEU A 38 -15.12 15.33 -8.10
C LEU A 38 -15.87 14.79 -9.34
N ARG A 39 -16.88 13.93 -9.14
CA ARG A 39 -17.65 13.25 -10.20
C ARG A 39 -16.74 12.61 -11.25
N TYR A 40 -15.81 11.78 -10.80
CA TYR A 40 -14.86 11.10 -11.68
C TYR A 40 -15.60 10.26 -12.73
N SER A 41 -15.18 10.40 -13.98
CA SER A 41 -15.59 9.48 -15.04
C SER A 41 -14.86 8.15 -14.84
N TYR A 42 -15.59 7.03 -14.89
CA TYR A 42 -15.01 5.69 -14.79
C TYR A 42 -14.15 5.28 -16.00
N VAL A 43 -14.13 6.10 -17.06
CA VAL A 43 -13.41 5.79 -18.31
C VAL A 43 -12.11 6.58 -18.42
N CYS A 44 -12.18 7.90 -18.35
CA CYS A 44 -11.03 8.78 -18.46
C CYS A 44 -11.26 10.00 -17.58
N GLN A 45 -10.46 10.12 -16.53
CA GLN A 45 -10.43 11.31 -15.70
C GLN A 45 -9.08 12.01 -15.88
N PRO A 46 -9.06 13.17 -16.55
CA PRO A 46 -7.84 13.95 -16.64
C PRO A 46 -7.54 14.57 -15.27
N ILE A 47 -6.25 14.67 -14.93
CA ILE A 47 -5.79 15.45 -13.79
C ILE A 47 -6.14 16.91 -14.06
N ARG A 48 -7.22 17.39 -13.44
CA ARG A 48 -7.51 18.81 -13.37
C ARG A 48 -6.71 19.39 -12.21
N HIS A 49 -6.84 20.69 -11.97
CA HIS A 49 -5.86 21.46 -11.21
C HIS A 49 -5.61 20.96 -9.78
N ILE A 50 -4.36 20.54 -9.49
CA ILE A 50 -3.82 20.09 -8.18
C ILE A 50 -4.13 21.05 -6.99
N SER A 51 -4.61 22.27 -7.26
CA SER A 51 -5.03 23.24 -6.24
C SER A 51 -6.42 22.98 -5.64
N HIS A 52 -7.24 22.06 -6.18
CA HIS A 52 -8.52 21.72 -5.58
C HIS A 52 -8.34 20.86 -4.31
N LYS A 53 -9.04 21.25 -3.23
CA LYS A 53 -8.97 20.55 -1.93
C LYS A 53 -9.26 19.05 -2.01
N GLU A 54 -10.19 18.65 -2.87
CA GLU A 54 -10.57 17.24 -3.05
C GLU A 54 -9.52 16.46 -3.86
N GLU A 55 -8.80 17.09 -4.79
CA GLU A 55 -7.69 16.45 -5.50
C GLU A 55 -6.47 16.26 -4.59
N LEU A 56 -6.18 17.25 -3.74
CA LEU A 56 -5.15 17.11 -2.69
C LEU A 56 -5.49 16.00 -1.70
N ARG A 57 -6.78 15.79 -1.43
CA ARG A 57 -7.27 14.69 -0.58
C ARG A 57 -6.99 13.33 -1.22
N ILE A 58 -7.28 13.18 -2.52
CA ILE A 58 -6.93 11.98 -3.30
C ILE A 58 -5.42 11.77 -3.31
N ALA A 59 -4.63 12.81 -3.64
CA ALA A 59 -3.17 12.72 -3.67
C ALA A 59 -2.59 12.27 -2.32
N ASN A 60 -3.13 12.78 -1.21
CA ASN A 60 -2.75 12.34 0.13
C ASN A 60 -3.14 10.88 0.40
N ALA A 61 -4.33 10.45 0.00
CA ALA A 61 -4.76 9.05 0.11
C ALA A 61 -3.86 8.10 -0.69
N VAL A 62 -3.47 8.50 -1.91
CA VAL A 62 -2.53 7.75 -2.75
C VAL A 62 -1.13 7.72 -2.13
N TRP A 63 -0.69 8.81 -1.49
CA TRP A 63 0.57 8.82 -0.75
C TRP A 63 0.54 7.82 0.43
N TRP A 64 -0.54 7.80 1.20
CA TRP A 64 -0.74 6.80 2.26
C TRP A 64 -0.81 5.37 1.73
N TYR A 65 -1.35 5.17 0.52
CA TYR A 65 -1.32 3.88 -0.15
C TYR A 65 0.10 3.43 -0.49
N TYR A 66 0.97 4.31 -0.98
CA TYR A 66 2.37 3.95 -1.18
C TYR A 66 3.09 3.65 0.13
N PHE A 67 2.80 4.40 1.19
CA PHE A 67 3.31 4.08 2.51
C PHE A 67 2.83 2.72 3.01
N SER A 68 1.57 2.34 2.73
CA SER A 68 1.05 1.01 3.05
C SER A 68 1.81 -0.08 2.29
N LYS A 69 2.25 0.16 1.04
CA LYS A 69 3.10 -0.78 0.29
C LYS A 69 4.49 -0.99 0.90
N LEU A 70 5.07 0.04 1.51
CA LEU A 70 6.30 -0.12 2.28
C LEU A 70 6.09 -1.01 3.53
N LEU A 71 4.95 -0.83 4.20
CA LEU A 71 4.60 -1.69 5.33
C LEU A 71 4.40 -3.14 4.87
N GLU A 72 3.60 -3.39 3.82
CA GLU A 72 3.42 -4.72 3.23
C GLU A 72 4.74 -5.35 2.78
N PHE A 73 5.70 -4.56 2.31
CA PHE A 73 7.03 -5.07 2.00
C PHE A 73 7.73 -5.66 3.25
N SER A 74 7.47 -5.11 4.43
CA SER A 74 7.97 -5.63 5.71
C SER A 74 7.38 -7.00 6.08
N ASP A 75 6.28 -7.44 5.46
CA ASP A 75 5.78 -8.82 5.63
C ASP A 75 6.77 -9.87 5.11
N THR A 76 7.50 -9.56 4.04
CA THR A 76 8.59 -10.42 3.56
C THR A 76 9.65 -10.62 4.64
N PHE A 77 9.99 -9.56 5.39
CA PHE A 77 10.94 -9.61 6.50
C PHE A 77 10.42 -10.50 7.63
N PHE A 78 9.12 -10.39 7.98
CA PHE A 78 8.51 -11.27 8.96
C PHE A 78 8.48 -12.74 8.50
N PHE A 79 8.27 -13.03 7.22
CA PHE A 79 8.33 -14.40 6.69
C PHE A 79 9.74 -15.00 6.78
N ILE A 80 10.78 -14.20 6.47
CA ILE A 80 12.18 -14.59 6.63
C ILE A 80 12.50 -14.88 8.10
N LEU A 81 12.08 -14.00 9.03
CA LEU A 81 12.29 -14.18 10.47
C LEU A 81 11.58 -15.42 11.04
N ARG A 82 10.41 -15.77 10.50
CA ARG A 82 9.64 -16.94 10.91
C ARG A 82 10.08 -18.23 10.21
N LYS A 83 11.06 -18.18 9.30
CA LYS A 83 11.49 -19.29 8.43
C LYS A 83 10.31 -19.92 7.68
N LYS A 84 9.44 -19.08 7.15
CA LYS A 84 8.27 -19.51 6.36
C LYS A 84 8.55 -19.41 4.87
N ASP A 85 9.61 -20.09 4.43
CA ASP A 85 10.12 -19.99 3.06
C ASP A 85 9.11 -20.45 2.00
N LYS A 86 8.17 -21.34 2.38
CA LYS A 86 7.04 -21.74 1.51
C LYS A 86 6.11 -20.57 1.11
N GLN A 87 6.08 -19.49 1.90
CA GLN A 87 5.28 -18.29 1.61
C GLN A 87 6.06 -17.26 0.78
N LEU A 88 7.40 -17.36 0.75
CA LEU A 88 8.29 -16.52 -0.07
C LEU A 88 8.39 -17.10 -1.48
N THR A 89 7.27 -17.05 -2.22
CA THR A 89 7.26 -17.43 -3.63
C THR A 89 7.88 -16.33 -4.49
N PHE A 90 8.34 -16.69 -5.68
CA PHE A 90 8.80 -15.71 -6.69
C PHE A 90 7.73 -14.64 -6.93
N LEU A 91 6.46 -15.04 -7.06
CA LEU A 91 5.35 -14.13 -7.28
C LEU A 91 5.22 -13.11 -6.13
N HIS A 92 5.34 -13.56 -4.88
CA HIS A 92 5.25 -12.67 -3.72
C HIS A 92 6.38 -11.63 -3.73
N VAL A 93 7.62 -12.07 -3.87
CA VAL A 93 8.78 -11.16 -3.84
C VAL A 93 8.77 -10.20 -5.04
N TYR A 94 8.46 -10.71 -6.24
CA TYR A 94 8.33 -9.90 -7.45
C TYR A 94 7.23 -8.85 -7.28
N HIS A 95 6.03 -9.24 -6.85
CA HIS A 95 4.90 -8.34 -6.62
C HIS A 95 5.23 -7.24 -5.60
N HIS A 96 5.74 -7.59 -4.42
CA HIS A 96 6.01 -6.58 -3.37
C HIS A 96 7.17 -5.64 -3.71
N SER A 97 8.20 -6.12 -4.41
CA SER A 97 9.33 -5.27 -4.86
C SER A 97 8.92 -4.30 -5.98
N THR A 98 8.17 -4.80 -6.97
CA THR A 98 7.75 -4.00 -8.12
C THR A 98 6.65 -3.01 -7.77
N MET A 99 5.64 -3.42 -6.98
CA MET A 99 4.57 -2.52 -6.56
C MET A 99 5.11 -1.32 -5.78
N PHE A 100 6.03 -1.52 -4.84
CA PHE A 100 6.66 -0.42 -4.12
C PHE A 100 7.39 0.53 -5.08
N SER A 101 8.23 0.00 -5.96
CA SER A 101 9.05 0.82 -6.89
C SER A 101 8.22 1.58 -7.92
N LEU A 102 7.19 0.95 -8.49
CA LEU A 102 6.35 1.55 -9.53
C LEU A 102 5.41 2.63 -8.96
N TRP A 103 4.86 2.42 -7.76
CA TRP A 103 3.99 3.40 -7.12
C TRP A 103 4.70 4.69 -6.73
N TRP A 104 6.01 4.66 -6.48
CA TRP A 104 6.81 5.88 -6.32
C TRP A 104 6.77 6.76 -7.57
N ILE A 105 6.95 6.16 -8.75
CA ILE A 105 6.86 6.87 -10.03
C ILE A 105 5.43 7.42 -10.22
N GLY A 106 4.41 6.60 -9.94
CA GLY A 106 3.01 7.01 -10.01
C GLY A 106 2.72 8.27 -9.19
N ILE A 107 3.08 8.27 -7.90
CA ILE A 107 2.84 9.43 -7.02
C ILE A 107 3.64 10.66 -7.43
N LYS A 108 4.88 10.46 -7.90
CA LYS A 108 5.76 11.58 -8.22
C LYS A 108 5.25 12.38 -9.42
N TRP A 109 4.63 11.71 -10.40
CA TRP A 109 4.27 12.32 -11.69
C TRP A 109 2.75 12.41 -11.91
N VAL A 110 1.96 11.50 -11.34
CA VAL A 110 0.53 11.31 -11.59
C VAL A 110 -0.18 10.92 -10.27
N PRO A 111 -0.26 11.83 -9.27
CA PRO A 111 -0.80 11.51 -7.93
C PRO A 111 -2.32 11.39 -7.87
N SER A 112 -3.01 11.61 -8.99
CA SER A 112 -4.48 11.57 -9.12
C SER A 112 -4.85 11.24 -10.56
N GLY A 113 -6.13 10.92 -10.80
CA GLY A 113 -6.67 10.60 -12.12
C GLY A 113 -7.57 9.38 -12.05
#